data_AF-W4QZ79-F1
#
_entry.id   AF-W4QZ79-F1
#
_cell.length_a   1.000
_cell.length_b   1.000
_cell.length_c   1.000
_cell.angle_alpha   90.00
_cell.angle_beta   90.00
_cell.angle_gamma   90.00
#
_symmetry.space_group_name_H-M   'P 1'
#
loop_
_entity.id
_entity.type
_entity.pdbx_description
1 polymer ?
#
loop_
_entity_poly.entity_id
_entity_poly.type
_entity_poly.pdbx_seq_one_letter_code
_entity_poly.pdbx_strand_id
1 'polypeptide(L)' 'MFVGRTLYILGMLFVFFSTIVLVMMFFTSGGNILIPVFAILNGFMAMGIGEIVIDLNYKKSLENNKREELNKL' A
#
# COMPACT_ATOMS: atom_id res chain seq x y z
N MET A 1 -10.57 8.73 0.35
CA MET A 1 -10.39 7.95 -0.92
C MET A 1 -9.02 8.15 -1.58
N PHE A 2 -8.58 9.37 -1.88
CA PHE A 2 -7.34 9.60 -2.65
C PHE A 2 -6.07 9.08 -1.96
N VAL A 3 -5.84 9.50 -0.71
CA VAL A 3 -4.61 9.18 0.05
C VAL A 3 -4.35 7.67 0.16
N GLY A 4 -5.36 6.88 0.55
CA GLY A 4 -5.23 5.42 0.67
C GLY A 4 -4.92 4.73 -0.66
N ARG A 5 -5.58 5.16 -1.75
CA ARG A 5 -5.29 4.64 -3.11
C ARG A 5 -3.88 5.02 -3.56
N THR A 6 -3.44 6.24 -3.32
CA THR A 6 -2.09 6.69 -3.66
C THR A 6 -1.02 5.88 -2.91
N LEU A 7 -1.20 5.68 -1.60
CA LEU A 7 -0.30 4.85 -0.79
C LEU A 7 -0.22 3.41 -1.29
N TYR A 8 -1.37 2.82 -1.61
CA TYR A 8 -1.44 1.46 -2.15
C TYR A 8 -0.71 1.32 -3.49
N ILE A 9 -0.95 2.25 -4.43
CA ILE A 9 -0.31 2.25 -5.75
C ILE A 9 1.20 2.51 -5.64
N LEU A 10 1.62 3.46 -4.80
CA LEU A 10 3.05 3.71 -4.57
C LEU A 10 3.73 2.47 -3.99
N GLY A 11 3.12 1.85 -2.97
CA GLY A 11 3.63 0.62 -2.37
C GLY A 11 3.79 -0.50 -3.40
N MET A 12 2.78 -0.71 -4.24
CA MET A 12 2.82 -1.71 -5.31
C MET A 12 3.95 -1.44 -6.32
N LEU A 13 4.10 -0.20 -6.80
CA LEU A 13 5.20 0.17 -7.70
C LEU A 13 6.56 -0.08 -7.04
N PHE A 14 6.68 0.28 -5.76
CA PHE A 14 7.92 0.12 -5.02
C PHE A 14 8.30 -1.36 -4.86
N VAL A 15 7.34 -2.23 -4.52
CA VAL A 15 7.56 -3.69 -4.48
C VAL A 15 7.96 -4.21 -5.86
N PHE A 16 7.28 -3.80 -6.92
CA PHE A 16 7.54 -4.27 -8.28
C PHE A 16 8.97 -3.95 -8.72
N PHE A 17 9.38 -2.68 -8.63
CA PHE A 17 10.74 -2.27 -9.02
C PHE A 17 11.80 -2.88 -8.09
N SER A 18 11.54 -2.95 -6.79
CA SER A 18 12.49 -3.53 -5.84
C SER A 18 12.68 -5.03 -6.07
N THR A 19 11.63 -5.75 -6.49
CA THR A 19 11.72 -7.16 -6.88
C THR A 19 12.57 -7.33 -8.14
N ILE A 20 12.39 -6.47 -9.15
CA ILE A 20 13.22 -6.49 -10.36
C ILE A 20 14.69 -6.25 -10.01
N VAL A 21 14.98 -5.25 -9.16
CA VAL A 21 16.34 -4.97 -8.68
C VAL A 21 16.92 -6.13 -7.89
N LEU A 22 16.11 -6.77 -7.02
CA LEU A 22 16.53 -7.96 -6.28
C LEU A 22 16.97 -9.08 -7.23
N VAL A 23 16.17 -9.36 -8.26
CA VAL A 23 16.48 -10.38 -9.26
C VAL A 23 17.78 -10.03 -9.99
N MET A 24 17.97 -8.78 -10.45
CA MET A 24 19.22 -8.37 -11.10
C MET A 24 20.45 -8.51 -10.19
N MET A 25 20.30 -8.22 -8.90
CA MET A 25 21.37 -8.34 -7.91
C MET A 25 21.83 -9.79 -7.70
N PHE A 26 20.95 -10.78 -7.85
CA PHE A 26 21.35 -12.20 -7.80
C PHE A 26 22.31 -12.61 -8.92
N PHE A 27 22.26 -11.92 -10.07
CA PHE A 27 23.14 -12.20 -11.20
C PHE A 27 24.40 -11.31 -11.23
N THR A 28 24.57 -10.42 -10.26
CA THR A 28 25.70 -9.48 -10.20
C THR A 28 26.67 -9.90 -9.09
N SER A 29 27.95 -10.12 -9.42
CA SER A 29 28.97 -10.48 -8.42
C SER A 29 29.21 -9.33 -7.45
N GLY A 30 28.84 -9.49 -6.18
CA GLY A 30 29.05 -8.50 -5.11
C GLY A 30 27.88 -7.55 -4.83
N GLY A 31 26.68 -7.82 -5.35
CA GLY A 31 25.49 -7.02 -5.09
C GLY A 31 24.96 -7.12 -3.65
N ASN A 32 24.73 -5.98 -2.99
CA ASN A 32 24.15 -5.93 -1.64
C ASN A 32 22.61 -6.13 -1.68
N ILE A 33 22.18 -7.38 -1.47
CA ILE A 33 20.75 -7.75 -1.47
C ILE A 33 19.91 -7.09 -0.36
N LEU A 34 20.51 -6.51 0.68
CA LEU A 34 19.76 -5.93 1.78
C LEU A 34 18.90 -4.75 1.32
N ILE A 35 19.43 -3.89 0.45
CA ILE A 35 18.73 -2.71 -0.05
C ILE A 35 17.39 -3.07 -0.72
N PRO A 36 17.35 -3.94 -1.75
CA PRO A 36 16.08 -4.31 -2.37
C PRO A 36 15.15 -5.08 -1.43
N VAL A 37 15.67 -5.89 -0.49
CA VAL A 37 14.84 -6.58 0.51
C VAL A 37 14.13 -5.58 1.43
N PHE A 38 14.85 -4.60 1.99
CA PHE A 38 14.24 -3.54 2.80
C PHE A 38 13.27 -2.69 1.99
N ALA A 39 13.56 -2.43 0.71
CA ALA A 39 12.65 -1.71 -0.16
C ALA A 39 11.35 -2.48 -0.40
N ILE A 40 11.40 -3.80 -0.62
CA ILE A 40 10.22 -4.67 -0.72
C ILE A 40 9.40 -4.63 0.57
N LEU A 41 10.04 -4.77 1.74
CA LEU A 41 9.34 -4.72 3.04
C LEU A 41 8.61 -3.38 3.24
N ASN A 42 9.27 -2.27 2.91
CA ASN A 42 8.64 -0.94 2.96
C ASN A 42 7.48 -0.79 1.98
N GLY A 43 7.63 -1.33 0.77
CA GLY A 43 6.57 -1.35 -0.23
C GLY A 43 5.33 -2.12 0.25
N PHE A 44 5.53 -3.29 0.87
CA PHE A 44 4.43 -4.06 1.47
C PHE A 44 3.77 -3.33 2.64
N MET A 45 4.55 -2.68 3.52
CA MET A 45 3.98 -1.86 4.60
C MET A 45 3.14 -0.70 4.05
N ALA A 46 3.63 0.01 3.03
CA ALA A 46 2.88 1.10 2.39
C ALA A 46 1.59 0.59 1.72
N MET A 47 1.64 -0.58 1.09
CA MET A 47 0.47 -1.23 0.49
C MET A 47 -0.57 -1.60 1.56
N GLY A 48 -0.15 -2.24 2.65
CA GLY A 48 -1.05 -2.61 3.76
C GLY A 48 -1.66 -1.40 4.48
N ILE A 49 -0.87 -0.35 4.73
CA ILE A 49 -1.39 0.91 5.29
C ILE A 49 -2.39 1.56 4.32
N GLY A 50 -2.09 1.56 3.01
CA GLY A 50 -2.99 2.06 1.98
C GLY A 50 -4.35 1.38 2.01
N GLU A 51 -4.37 0.05 2.13
CA GLU A 51 -5.59 -0.75 2.24
C GLU A 51 -6.39 -0.44 3.51
N ILE A 52 -5.72 -0.34 4.67
CA ILE A 52 -6.36 0.04 5.94
C ILE A 52 -7.03 1.41 5.83
N VAL A 53 -6.34 2.39 5.23
CA VAL A 53 -6.90 3.74 5.04
C VAL A 53 -8.10 3.72 4.10
N ILE A 54 -8.10 2.87 3.07
CA ILE A 54 -9.24 2.68 2.16
C ILE A 54 -10.44 2.11 2.93
N ASP A 55 -10.24 1.05 3.72
CA ASP A 55 -11.31 0.40 4.49
C ASP A 55 -11.92 1.34 5.54
N LEU A 56 -11.08 2.07 6.29
CA LEU A 56 -11.54 3.06 7.27
C LEU A 56 -12.37 4.16 6.61
N ASN A 57 -11.95 4.66 5.45
CA ASN A 57 -12.69 5.68 4.72
C ASN A 57 -14.02 5.14 4.19
N TYR A 58 -14.06 3.88 3.76
CA TYR A 58 -15.28 3.22 3.30
C TYR A 58 -16.28 3.00 4.46
N LYS A 59 -15.82 2.48 5.61
CA LYS A 59 -16.62 2.31 6.82
C LYS A 59 -17.21 3.63 7.32
N LYS A 60 -16.41 4.69 7.34
CA LYS A 60 -16.89 6.04 7.72
C LYS A 60 -17.98 6.55 6.79
N SER A 61 -17.87 6.29 5.48
CA SER A 61 -18.92 6.66 4.52
C SER A 61 -20.22 5.91 4.77
N LEU A 62 -20.15 4.61 5.09
CA LEU A 62 -21.32 3.80 5.42
C LEU A 62 -22.03 4.27 6.69
N GLU A 63 -21.27 4.61 7.74
CA GLU A 63 -21.83 5.10 9.00
C GLU A 63 -22.59 6.43 8.81
N ASN A 64 -22.04 7.34 7.99
CA ASN A 64 -22.68 8.62 7.68
C ASN A 64 -24.02 8.42 6.96
N ASN A 65 -24.07 7.54 5.95
CA ASN A 65 -25.30 7.26 5.22
C ASN A 65 -26.39 6.68 6.14
N LYS A 66 -26.01 5.78 7.05
CA LYS A 66 -26.95 5.19 8.02
C LYS A 66 -27.51 6.22 9.01
N ARG A 67 -26.70 7.18 9.45
CA ARG A 67 -27.16 8.29 10.30
C ARG A 67 -28.15 9.20 9.57
N GLU A 68 -27.93 9.47 8.29
CA GLU A 68 -28.86 10.28 7.50
C GLU A 68 -30.23 9.61 7.30
N GLU A 69 -30.29 8.28 7.16
CA GLU A 69 -31.55 7.54 7.10
C GLU A 69 -32.32 7.60 8.42
N LEU A 70 -31.63 7.45 9.55
CA LEU A 70 -32.24 7.55 10.89
C LEU A 70 -32.81 8.94 11.19
N ASN A 71 -32.16 10.00 10.71
CA ASN A 71 -32.62 11.37 10.92
C ASN A 71 -33.82 11.77 10.02
N LYS A 72 -34.18 10.93 9.05
CA LYS A 72 -35.33 11.14 8.14
C LYS A 72 -36.62 10.46 8.63
N LEU A 73 -36.54 9.64 9.67
CA LEU A 73 -37.66 8.98 10.37
C LEU A 73 -38.12 9.83 11.56
#